data_AF-A0A4U1MP69-F1
#
_entry.id   AF-A0A4U1MP69-F1
#
_cell.length_a   1.000
_cell.length_b   1.000
_cell.length_c   1.000
_cell.angle_alpha   90.00
_cell.angle_beta   90.00
_cell.angle_gamma   90.00
#
_symmetry.space_group_name_H-M   'P 1'
#
loop_
_entity.id
_entity.type
_entity.pdbx_description
1 polymer ?
#
loop_
_entity_poly.entity_id
_entity_poly.type
_entity_poly.pdbx_seq_one_letter_code
_entity_poly.pdbx_strand_id
1 'polypeptide(L)'
;MKLHLLGDDMKIVIEVMGRSHPDRTDYWDGNWVFSNVTLQIPGYKADFCADLRTDEFLSFQNQLKDMDEKMKGKALLDSMEGAVKIEGKMNLLGKLMWTCETCHPIGTGAVLQFEFDSDQSYLPKLIKELEGILTSYLVIGKP
;
A
#
# COMPACT_ATOMS: atom_id res chain seq x y z
N MET A 1 12.18 4.71 -2.25
CA MET A 1 11.04 5.56 -2.67
C MET A 1 9.86 5.34 -1.73
N LYS A 2 8.92 6.28 -1.58
CA LYS A 2 7.88 6.21 -0.54
C LYS A 2 6.50 6.46 -1.11
N LEU A 3 5.51 5.76 -0.58
CA LEU A 3 4.09 6.14 -0.65
C LEU A 3 3.59 6.50 0.75
N HIS A 4 2.66 7.44 0.80
CA HIS A 4 2.05 7.95 2.02
C HIS A 4 0.54 7.80 1.96
N LEU A 5 -0.01 7.00 2.88
CA LEU A 5 -1.43 6.99 3.17
C LEU A 5 -1.68 7.92 4.36
N LEU A 6 -2.42 9.01 4.14
CA LEU A 6 -2.62 10.08 5.11
C LEU A 6 -4.09 10.16 5.51
N GLY A 7 -4.33 10.28 6.81
CA GLY A 7 -5.59 10.73 7.40
C GLY A 7 -5.33 11.92 8.32
N ASP A 8 -6.37 12.40 9.01
CA ASP A 8 -6.28 13.62 9.83
C ASP A 8 -5.20 13.54 10.92
N ASP A 9 -5.19 12.46 11.71
CA ASP A 9 -4.21 12.21 12.79
C ASP A 9 -3.43 10.89 12.59
N MET A 10 -3.46 10.35 11.37
CA MET A 10 -2.91 9.02 11.06
C MET A 10 -2.07 9.02 9.80
N LYS A 11 -1.03 8.19 9.80
CA LYS A 11 -0.11 8.07 8.67
C LYS A 11 0.44 6.65 8.56
N ILE A 12 0.36 6.10 7.35
CA ILE A 12 1.11 4.91 6.94
C ILE A 12 2.12 5.32 5.87
N VAL A 13 3.36 4.87 6.03
CA VAL A 13 4.43 5.05 5.04
C VAL A 13 4.94 3.68 4.65
N ILE A 14 4.97 3.41 3.35
CA ILE A 14 5.67 2.26 2.81
C ILE A 14 6.85 2.80 2.01
N GLU A 15 8.06 2.54 2.50
CA GLU A 15 9.31 2.87 1.83
C GLU A 15 9.86 1.64 1.12
N VAL A 16 9.82 1.65 -0.21
CA VAL A 16 10.47 0.64 -1.05
C VAL A 16 11.96 0.93 -1.10
N MET A 17 12.77 -0.03 -0.62
CA MET A 17 14.22 0.08 -0.53
C MET A 17 14.94 -0.57 -1.71
N GLY A 18 14.37 -1.63 -2.29
CA GLY A 18 14.97 -2.34 -3.43
C GLY A 18 14.20 -3.59 -3.82
N ARG A 19 14.66 -4.27 -4.87
CA ARG A 19 14.20 -5.63 -5.21
C ARG A 19 14.70 -6.62 -4.17
N SER A 20 13.84 -7.51 -3.70
CA SER A 20 14.27 -8.61 -2.81
C SER A 20 15.10 -9.64 -3.59
N HIS A 21 14.81 -9.79 -4.89
CA HIS A 21 15.54 -10.68 -5.81
C HIS A 21 15.94 -9.93 -7.10
N PRO A 22 16.98 -9.09 -7.07
CA PRO A 22 17.32 -8.19 -8.19
C PRO A 22 17.73 -8.92 -9.48
N ASP A 23 18.23 -10.14 -9.39
CA ASP A 23 18.70 -10.92 -10.55
C ASP A 23 17.59 -11.77 -11.20
N ARG A 24 16.36 -11.72 -10.68
CA ARG A 24 15.25 -12.54 -11.16
C ARG A 24 14.46 -11.80 -12.24
N THR A 25 14.11 -12.54 -13.29
CA THR A 25 13.43 -12.00 -14.48
C THR A 25 12.07 -12.64 -14.72
N ASP A 26 11.64 -13.56 -13.86
CA ASP A 26 10.32 -14.15 -13.89
C ASP A 26 9.32 -13.32 -13.05
N TYR A 27 8.04 -13.57 -13.27
CA TYR A 27 6.95 -12.84 -12.61
C TYR A 27 6.85 -13.13 -11.11
N TRP A 28 7.20 -14.35 -10.69
CA TRP A 28 6.99 -14.78 -9.32
C TRP A 28 8.07 -14.21 -8.41
N ASP A 29 9.34 -14.31 -8.80
CA ASP A 29 10.44 -13.85 -7.96
C ASP A 29 10.83 -12.39 -8.26
N GLY A 30 10.79 -11.95 -9.52
CA GLY A 30 11.28 -10.64 -9.93
C GLY A 30 10.47 -9.46 -9.40
N ASN A 31 9.23 -9.70 -8.97
CA ASN A 31 8.31 -8.65 -8.51
C ASN A 31 8.40 -8.35 -7.01
N TRP A 32 9.18 -9.09 -6.23
CA TRP A 32 9.37 -8.82 -4.81
C TRP A 32 10.23 -7.59 -4.55
N VAL A 33 9.77 -6.75 -3.62
CA VAL A 33 10.48 -5.57 -3.15
C VAL A 33 10.53 -5.50 -1.62
N PHE A 34 11.73 -5.30 -1.11
CA PHE A 34 11.99 -5.14 0.30
C PHE A 34 11.60 -3.73 0.72
N SER A 35 10.71 -3.64 1.71
CA SER A 35 10.08 -2.39 2.11
C SER A 35 10.12 -2.19 3.63
N ASN A 36 10.15 -0.93 4.07
CA ASN A 36 9.93 -0.55 5.46
C ASN A 36 8.53 0.02 5.59
N VAL A 37 7.75 -0.50 6.54
CA VAL A 37 6.40 -0.07 6.84
C VAL A 37 6.42 0.66 8.17
N THR A 38 6.06 1.94 8.14
CA THR A 38 5.91 2.77 9.35
C THR A 38 4.47 3.18 9.48
N LEU A 39 3.86 2.90 10.62
CA LEU A 39 2.52 3.36 10.97
C LEU A 39 2.55 4.25 12.20
N GLN A 40 1.74 5.30 12.17
CA GLN A 40 1.53 6.20 13.29
C GLN A 40 0.02 6.48 13.39
N ILE A 41 -0.55 6.07 14.52
CA ILE A 41 -1.96 6.27 14.88
C ILE A 41 -2.02 6.75 16.34
N PRO A 42 -3.15 7.30 16.83
CA PRO A 42 -3.26 7.72 18.23
C PRO A 42 -2.87 6.62 19.22
N GLY A 43 -1.84 6.87 20.01
CA GLY A 43 -1.35 5.95 21.04
C GLY A 43 -0.42 4.83 20.55
N TYR A 44 -0.27 4.62 19.23
CA TYR A 44 0.55 3.53 18.69
C TYR A 44 1.47 3.99 17.56
N LYS A 45 2.67 3.41 17.56
CA LYS A 45 3.61 3.48 16.44
C LYS A 45 4.14 2.07 16.20
N ALA A 46 4.19 1.65 14.94
CA ALA A 46 4.94 0.46 14.54
C ALA A 46 5.88 0.79 13.39
N ASP A 47 6.97 0.04 13.33
CA ASP A 47 8.04 0.19 12.36
C ASP A 47 8.61 -1.21 12.12
N PHE A 48 8.44 -1.74 10.92
CA PHE A 48 8.87 -3.10 10.59
C PHE A 48 9.15 -3.24 9.10
N CYS A 49 10.04 -4.17 8.75
CA CYS A 49 10.30 -4.51 7.36
C CYS A 49 9.35 -5.62 6.89
N ALA A 50 8.96 -5.54 5.62
CA ALA A 50 8.16 -6.54 4.93
C ALA A 50 8.53 -6.60 3.44
N ASP A 51 8.48 -7.79 2.87
CA ASP A 51 8.49 -7.97 1.43
C ASP A 51 7.08 -7.76 0.88
N LEU A 52 6.97 -6.91 -0.13
CA LEU A 52 5.75 -6.60 -0.86
C LEU A 52 6.00 -6.83 -2.35
N ARG A 53 4.96 -6.77 -3.18
CA ARG A 53 5.13 -7.00 -4.62
C ARG A 53 4.74 -5.81 -5.49
N THR A 54 5.47 -5.60 -6.57
CA THR A 54 5.20 -4.51 -7.52
C THR A 54 3.86 -4.68 -8.26
N ASP A 55 3.39 -5.91 -8.47
CA ASP A 55 2.06 -6.18 -9.04
C ASP A 55 0.92 -5.84 -8.06
N GLU A 56 1.13 -5.97 -6.75
CA GLU A 56 0.18 -5.51 -5.73
C GLU A 56 0.04 -3.99 -5.77
N PHE A 57 1.17 -3.27 -5.86
CA PHE A 57 1.17 -1.80 -6.04
C PHE A 57 0.52 -1.36 -7.35
N LEU A 58 0.75 -2.07 -8.45
CA LEU A 58 0.13 -1.77 -9.74
C LEU A 58 -1.40 -1.94 -9.67
N SER A 59 -1.85 -3.06 -9.12
CA SER A 59 -3.28 -3.32 -8.93
C SER A 59 -3.93 -2.24 -8.06
N PHE A 60 -3.30 -1.92 -6.93
CA PHE A 60 -3.78 -0.87 -6.02
C PHE A 60 -3.82 0.50 -6.71
N GLN A 61 -2.77 0.89 -7.44
CA GLN A 61 -2.74 2.15 -8.17
C GLN A 61 -3.87 2.25 -9.19
N ASN A 62 -4.12 1.19 -9.97
CA ASN A 62 -5.18 1.17 -10.96
C ASN A 62 -6.55 1.35 -10.31
N GLN A 63 -6.78 0.69 -9.17
CA GLN A 63 -8.03 0.84 -8.41
C GLN A 63 -8.19 2.25 -7.82
N LEU A 64 -7.12 2.88 -7.37
CA LEU A 64 -7.14 4.27 -6.90
C LEU A 64 -7.42 5.26 -8.03
N LYS A 65 -6.82 5.06 -9.22
CA LYS A 65 -7.11 5.87 -10.42
C LYS A 65 -8.59 5.76 -10.80
N ASP A 66 -9.11 4.53 -10.84
CA ASP A 66 -10.53 4.28 -11.09
C ASP A 66 -11.43 4.96 -10.05
N MET A 67 -11.03 4.93 -8.77
CA MET A 67 -11.77 5.55 -7.68
C MET A 67 -11.78 7.08 -7.78
N ASP A 68 -10.64 7.68 -8.12
CA ASP A 68 -10.46 9.13 -8.32
C ASP A 68 -11.26 9.62 -9.54
N GLU A 69 -11.21 8.89 -10.65
CA GLU A 69 -11.95 9.25 -11.87
C GLU A 69 -13.48 9.13 -11.70
N LYS A 70 -13.94 8.07 -11.02
CA LYS A 70 -15.37 7.76 -10.90
C LYS A 70 -16.02 8.38 -9.65
N MET A 71 -15.23 8.97 -8.76
CA MET A 71 -15.66 9.51 -7.47
C MET A 71 -16.43 8.48 -6.62
N LYS A 72 -16.07 7.20 -6.76
CA LYS A 72 -16.68 6.07 -6.06
C LYS A 72 -15.82 4.82 -6.24
N GLY A 73 -15.99 3.85 -5.35
CA GLY A 73 -15.41 2.53 -5.52
C GLY A 73 -14.57 2.12 -4.31
N LYS A 74 -13.69 1.15 -4.56
CA LYS A 74 -12.81 0.54 -3.57
C LYS A 74 -11.42 0.34 -4.15
N ALA A 75 -10.41 0.43 -3.31
CA ALA A 75 -9.03 0.11 -3.64
C ALA A 75 -8.44 -0.76 -2.54
N LEU A 76 -7.76 -1.83 -2.91
CA LEU A 76 -7.19 -2.83 -2.01
C LEU A 76 -5.71 -3.02 -2.32
N LEU A 77 -4.88 -2.83 -1.30
CA LEU A 77 -3.53 -3.35 -1.23
C LEU A 77 -3.56 -4.54 -0.27
N ASP A 78 -3.41 -5.75 -0.79
CA ASP A 78 -3.39 -6.99 -0.01
C ASP A 78 -2.07 -7.71 -0.28
N SER A 79 -1.14 -7.65 0.67
CA SER A 79 0.17 -8.28 0.49
C SER A 79 0.04 -9.79 0.50
N MET A 80 0.70 -10.48 -0.43
CA MET A 80 0.67 -11.95 -0.56
C MET A 80 1.07 -12.67 0.74
N GLU A 81 2.06 -12.14 1.47
CA GLU A 81 2.52 -12.70 2.74
C GLU A 81 1.66 -12.30 3.94
N GLY A 82 0.65 -11.44 3.77
CA GLY A 82 -0.21 -10.98 4.87
C GLY A 82 0.47 -10.02 5.86
N ALA A 83 1.54 -9.34 5.44
CA ALA A 83 2.20 -8.32 6.25
C ALA A 83 1.37 -7.02 6.36
N VAL A 84 0.70 -6.65 5.26
CA VAL A 84 -0.09 -5.42 5.13
C VAL A 84 -1.35 -5.69 4.32
N LYS A 85 -2.49 -5.26 4.85
CA LYS A 85 -3.75 -5.17 4.13
C LYS A 85 -4.39 -3.81 4.35
N ILE A 86 -4.68 -3.10 3.27
CA ILE A 86 -5.26 -1.76 3.29
C ILE A 86 -6.41 -1.73 2.28
N GLU A 87 -7.64 -1.54 2.74
CA GLU A 87 -8.81 -1.32 1.89
C GLU A 87 -9.34 0.09 2.08
N GLY A 88 -9.42 0.86 0.99
CA GLY A 88 -10.07 2.17 0.96
C GLY A 88 -11.41 2.09 0.26
N LYS A 89 -12.43 2.73 0.83
CA LYS A 89 -13.76 2.86 0.23
C LYS A 89 -14.21 4.31 0.22
N MET A 90 -14.62 4.81 -0.96
CA MET A 90 -15.16 6.16 -1.10
C MET A 90 -16.68 6.16 -0.92
N ASN A 91 -17.19 7.12 -0.14
CA ASN A 91 -18.61 7.38 -0.01
C ASN A 91 -19.10 8.41 -1.05
N LEU A 92 -20.42 8.67 -1.09
CA LEU A 92 -21.02 9.60 -2.06
C LEU A 92 -20.63 11.08 -1.87
N LEU A 93 -19.96 11.41 -0.75
CA LEU A 93 -19.49 12.75 -0.43
C LEU A 93 -17.98 12.93 -0.68
N GLY A 94 -17.30 11.93 -1.25
CA GLY A 94 -15.85 11.97 -1.50
C GLY A 94 -14.99 11.70 -0.27
N LYS A 95 -15.61 11.29 0.85
CA LYS A 95 -14.88 10.84 2.04
C LYS A 95 -14.42 9.41 1.84
N LEU A 96 -13.18 9.13 2.23
CA LEU A 96 -12.56 7.83 2.19
C LEU A 96 -12.52 7.23 3.59
N MET A 97 -12.96 5.98 3.69
CA MET A 97 -12.80 5.16 4.88
C MET A 97 -11.76 4.09 4.57
N TRP A 98 -10.70 4.04 5.35
CA TRP A 98 -9.62 3.07 5.25
C TRP A 98 -9.75 2.04 6.37
N THR A 99 -9.76 0.77 6.02
CA THR A 99 -9.54 -0.34 6.96
C THR A 99 -8.13 -0.87 6.74
N CYS A 100 -7.37 -1.00 7.83
CA CYS A 100 -5.97 -1.37 7.79
C CYS A 100 -5.70 -2.52 8.75
N GLU A 101 -4.92 -3.48 8.28
CA GLU A 101 -4.38 -4.58 9.06
C GLU A 101 -2.88 -4.71 8.76
N THR A 102 -2.09 -4.89 9.81
CA THR A 102 -0.67 -5.22 9.70
C THR A 102 -0.33 -6.37 10.63
N CYS A 103 0.60 -7.24 10.21
CA CYS A 103 1.04 -8.38 11.00
C CYS A 103 2.56 -8.51 10.95
N HIS A 104 3.22 -8.48 12.12
CA HIS A 104 4.66 -8.70 12.21
C HIS A 104 5.09 -9.35 13.54
N PRO A 105 5.94 -10.41 13.51
CA PRO A 105 6.30 -11.21 12.34
C PRO A 105 5.08 -11.85 11.66
N ILE A 106 5.16 -12.04 10.34
CA ILE A 106 4.06 -12.61 9.54
C ILE A 106 3.54 -13.92 10.15
N GLY A 107 2.21 -14.05 10.24
CA GLY A 107 1.50 -15.26 10.66
C GLY A 107 1.56 -15.62 12.15
N THR A 108 2.46 -15.02 12.94
CA THR A 108 2.69 -15.39 14.35
C THR A 108 2.80 -14.20 15.30
N GLY A 109 2.98 -13.01 14.76
CA GLY A 109 3.30 -11.81 15.51
C GLY A 109 2.11 -10.98 15.93
N ALA A 110 2.40 -9.74 16.28
CA ALA A 110 1.39 -8.77 16.64
C ALA A 110 0.58 -8.39 15.41
N VAL A 111 -0.75 -8.43 15.55
CA VAL A 111 -1.70 -7.93 14.56
C VAL A 111 -2.25 -6.61 15.04
N LEU A 112 -2.11 -5.57 14.22
CA LEU A 112 -2.73 -4.28 14.46
C LEU A 112 -3.79 -4.02 13.41
N GLN A 113 -5.04 -3.94 13.84
CA GLN A 113 -6.21 -3.60 13.04
C GLN A 113 -6.74 -2.23 13.46
N PHE A 114 -6.98 -1.35 12.49
CA PHE A 114 -7.48 -0.01 12.76
C PHE A 114 -8.18 0.56 11.53
N GLU A 115 -8.97 1.61 11.76
CA GLU A 115 -9.68 2.34 10.72
C GLU A 115 -9.40 3.83 10.84
N PHE A 116 -9.41 4.52 9.71
CA PHE A 116 -9.33 5.97 9.70
C PHE A 116 -9.97 6.57 8.46
N ASP A 117 -10.27 7.85 8.57
CA ASP A 117 -10.86 8.63 7.51
C ASP A 117 -9.81 9.52 6.82
N SER A 118 -10.01 9.72 5.53
CA SER A 118 -9.36 10.77 4.76
C SER A 118 -10.36 11.36 3.76
N ASP A 119 -9.92 12.32 2.96
CA ASP A 119 -10.71 12.83 1.84
C ASP A 119 -10.04 12.53 0.49
N GLN A 120 -10.81 12.67 -0.59
CA GLN A 120 -10.36 12.46 -1.96
C GLN A 120 -9.15 13.32 -2.38
N SER A 121 -8.89 14.46 -1.74
CA SER A 121 -7.79 15.35 -2.12
C SER A 121 -6.42 14.72 -1.92
N TYR A 122 -6.33 13.64 -1.13
CA TYR A 122 -5.11 12.87 -0.92
C TYR A 122 -4.83 11.85 -2.05
N LEU A 123 -5.84 11.45 -2.85
CA LEU A 123 -5.68 10.41 -3.88
C LEU A 123 -4.67 10.79 -4.97
N PRO A 124 -4.69 12.00 -5.58
CA PRO A 124 -3.76 12.31 -6.65
C PRO A 124 -2.28 12.21 -6.24
N LYS A 125 -1.97 12.58 -4.99
CA LYS A 125 -0.63 12.46 -4.45
C LYS A 125 -0.22 10.99 -4.26
N LEU A 126 -1.10 10.19 -3.65
CA LEU A 126 -0.85 8.76 -3.45
C LEU A 126 -0.65 8.02 -4.78
N ILE A 127 -1.49 8.30 -5.77
CA ILE A 127 -1.39 7.73 -7.13
C ILE A 127 -0.03 8.07 -7.76
N LYS A 128 0.41 9.32 -7.63
CA LYS A 128 1.69 9.79 -8.16
C LYS A 128 2.89 9.17 -7.44
N GLU A 129 2.81 8.96 -6.14
CA GLU A 129 3.86 8.28 -5.37
C GLU A 129 3.98 6.81 -5.79
N LEU A 130 2.85 6.12 -5.99
CA LEU A 130 2.82 4.78 -6.58
C LEU A 130 3.37 4.76 -8.01
N GLU A 131 3.10 5.77 -8.82
CA GLU A 131 3.65 5.89 -10.17
C GLU A 131 5.17 5.99 -10.16
N GLY A 132 5.73 6.78 -9.24
CA GLY A 132 7.17 6.86 -9.04
C GLY A 132 7.78 5.51 -8.65
N ILE A 133 7.11 4.77 -7.75
CA ILE A 133 7.51 3.41 -7.36
C ILE A 133 7.53 2.50 -8.59
N LEU A 134 6.42 2.44 -9.32
CA LEU A 134 6.24 1.56 -10.47
C LEU A 134 7.15 1.93 -11.65
N THR A 135 7.55 3.18 -11.77
CA THR A 135 8.51 3.62 -12.81
C THR A 135 9.92 3.12 -12.53
N SER A 136 10.34 3.05 -11.26
CA SER A 136 11.70 2.55 -10.93
C SER A 136 11.73 1.05 -10.62
N TYR A 137 10.59 0.47 -10.21
CA TYR A 137 10.40 -0.95 -9.95
C TYR A 137 9.23 -1.48 -10.81
N LEU A 138 9.50 -1.69 -12.09
CA LEU A 138 8.50 -2.16 -13.07
C LEU A 138 7.95 -3.55 -12.73
N VAL A 139 6.70 -3.84 -13.06
CA VAL A 139 6.21 -5.22 -13.01
C VAL A 139 6.89 -6.04 -14.12
N ILE A 140 7.48 -7.18 -13.75
CA ILE A 140 8.20 -8.09 -14.63
C ILE A 140 7.31 -9.27 -14.97
N GLY A 141 7.29 -9.68 -16.24
CA GLY A 141 6.59 -10.89 -16.69
C GLY A 141 5.07 -10.80 -16.62
N LYS A 142 4.41 -11.97 -16.65
CA LYS A 142 2.97 -12.18 -16.46
C LYS A 142 2.76 -13.44 -15.61
N PRO A 143 1.68 -13.52 -14.81
CA PRO A 143 1.36 -14.71 -14.02
C PRO A 143 1.04 -15.92 -14.90
#